data_AF-A0A354EH23-F1
#
_entry.id   AF-A0A354EH23-F1
#
_cell.length_a   1.000
_cell.length_b   1.000
_cell.length_c   1.000
_cell.angle_alpha   90.00
_cell.angle_beta   90.00
_cell.angle_gamma   90.00
#
_symmetry.space_group_name_H-M   'P 1'
#
loop_
_entity.id
_entity.type
_entity.pdbx_description
1 polymer ?
#
loop_
_entity_poly.entity_id
_entity_poly.type
_entity_poly.pdbx_seq_one_letter_code
_entity_poly.pdbx_strand_id
1 'polypeptide(L)'
;MNPICIVDDQPFICSTVASILKDEGYQAIVFPDAESFWQRLDTMEPSLVMLDIWLPGIDGLQLLKRLHDRFPALPIIMMSGHASIEAAVSSLKAGAYDFMEKPLHLEVLLDKVKSALKHRPSRNGKTLPSDTGLEIVSADLLMPPGMVEVVDSPEPQRTLRENVVFNGVGLLSGRKTGIILSPLGINEGIVFQTLDGQTIRGHITSLGNISQPVSSKTFSANSTTLDNGRQQVRTVEHLMAVFSMYGITNVLIKVDDEIPNTDGSAKDFCDLIAQAGIEEQPAFTRVAVIRQKLGVGNEGRHEKYLYAEPFAGFEISMRVDYAPPIGEQILTFNPEKGSFAKEIAPARSFNTFENIEMAQKLGKVGGGYLHSHIIMYEGKVINTELRYPDEFVRHKILDMIGDLYLLGFSIRGRIVANMTSHGYNQALVACLYHAIQSSSR
;
A
#
# COMPACT_ATOMS: atom_id res chain seq x y z
N MET A 1 8.01 -38.74 -14.40
CA MET A 1 8.28 -37.39 -13.86
C MET A 1 8.79 -37.61 -12.45
N ASN A 2 9.85 -36.93 -12.04
CA ASN A 2 10.37 -37.05 -10.67
C ASN A 2 9.28 -36.67 -9.64
N PRO A 3 9.27 -37.24 -8.44
CA PRO A 3 8.21 -37.01 -7.48
C PRO A 3 8.31 -35.62 -6.83
N ILE A 4 7.16 -35.05 -6.48
CA ILE A 4 7.04 -33.94 -5.54
C ILE A 4 7.07 -34.53 -4.14
N CYS A 5 7.99 -34.08 -3.30
CA CYS A 5 8.11 -34.54 -1.93
C CYS A 5 7.44 -33.56 -0.97
N ILE A 6 6.60 -34.07 -0.08
CA ILE A 6 5.91 -33.29 0.94
C ILE A 6 6.52 -33.70 2.28
N VAL A 7 7.12 -32.76 3.00
CA VAL A 7 7.77 -32.99 4.30
C VAL A 7 7.02 -32.17 5.34
N ASP A 8 6.18 -32.85 6.12
CA ASP A 8 5.23 -32.22 7.04
C ASP A 8 4.80 -33.26 8.08
N ASP A 9 4.80 -32.89 9.36
CA ASP A 9 4.48 -33.81 10.45
C ASP A 9 2.96 -33.96 10.67
N GLN A 10 2.14 -33.17 9.97
CA GLN A 10 0.68 -33.19 10.07
C GLN A 10 0.06 -34.11 9.01
N PRO A 11 -0.43 -35.32 9.37
CA PRO A 11 -0.88 -36.32 8.39
C PRO A 11 -2.06 -35.85 7.53
N PHE A 12 -2.90 -34.98 8.08
CA PHE A 12 -4.04 -34.39 7.38
C PHE A 12 -3.59 -33.44 6.25
N ILE A 13 -2.57 -32.60 6.49
CA ILE A 13 -2.01 -31.72 5.46
C ILE A 13 -1.34 -32.56 4.38
N CYS A 14 -0.51 -33.53 4.78
CA CYS A 14 0.16 -34.41 3.83
C CYS A 14 -0.80 -35.13 2.90
N SER A 15 -1.86 -35.73 3.46
CA SER A 15 -2.86 -36.48 2.68
C SER A 15 -3.66 -35.58 1.75
N THR A 16 -4.03 -34.38 2.21
CA THR A 16 -4.74 -33.39 1.39
C THR A 16 -3.88 -32.93 0.21
N VAL A 17 -2.65 -32.49 0.47
CA VAL A 17 -1.72 -32.03 -0.57
C VAL A 17 -1.39 -33.16 -1.54
N ALA A 18 -1.11 -34.36 -1.04
CA ALA A 18 -0.81 -35.52 -1.89
C ALA A 18 -1.99 -35.93 -2.77
N SER A 19 -3.23 -35.82 -2.28
CA SER A 19 -4.43 -36.09 -3.09
C SER A 19 -4.55 -35.07 -4.21
N ILE A 20 -4.48 -33.78 -3.89
CA ILE A 20 -4.55 -32.68 -4.86
C ILE A 20 -3.52 -32.86 -5.98
N LEU A 21 -2.27 -33.15 -5.61
CA LEU A 21 -1.20 -33.34 -6.58
C LEU A 21 -1.42 -34.57 -7.46
N LYS A 22 -1.93 -35.67 -6.91
CA LYS A 22 -2.23 -36.89 -7.68
C LYS A 22 -3.37 -36.69 -8.66
N ASP A 23 -4.40 -35.95 -8.27
CA ASP A 23 -5.55 -35.65 -9.14
C ASP A 23 -5.12 -34.83 -10.37
N GLU A 24 -4.09 -33.99 -10.22
CA GLU A 24 -3.47 -33.22 -11.32
C GLU A 24 -2.33 -33.97 -12.04
N GLY A 25 -2.16 -35.26 -11.77
CA GLY A 25 -1.21 -36.13 -12.47
C GLY A 25 0.24 -36.07 -11.98
N TYR A 26 0.51 -35.41 -10.85
CA TYR A 26 1.83 -35.41 -10.22
C TYR A 26 2.04 -36.66 -9.34
N GLN A 27 3.27 -37.19 -9.32
CA GLN A 27 3.65 -38.18 -8.32
C GLN A 27 4.03 -37.47 -7.03
N ALA A 28 3.34 -37.77 -5.92
CA ALA A 28 3.60 -37.19 -4.61
C ALA A 28 4.08 -38.25 -3.61
N ILE A 29 5.13 -37.93 -2.85
CA ILE A 29 5.68 -38.78 -1.77
C ILE A 29 5.68 -37.96 -0.48
N VAL A 30 5.17 -38.54 0.60
CA VAL A 30 5.05 -37.89 1.91
C VAL A 30 6.13 -38.38 2.86
N PHE A 31 6.66 -37.46 3.66
CA PHE A 31 7.59 -37.71 4.75
C PHE A 31 7.09 -36.98 6.01
N PRO A 32 7.00 -37.68 7.17
CA PRO A 32 6.52 -37.07 8.40
C PRO A 32 7.58 -36.23 9.12
N ASP A 33 8.84 -36.32 8.71
CA ASP A 33 9.96 -35.64 9.38
C ASP A 33 11.14 -35.41 8.41
N ALA A 34 12.05 -34.52 8.83
CA ALA A 34 13.22 -34.14 8.05
C ALA A 34 14.22 -35.30 7.85
N GLU A 35 14.31 -36.22 8.81
CA GLU A 35 15.32 -37.28 8.81
C GLU A 35 14.99 -38.38 7.79
N SER A 36 13.75 -38.86 7.80
CA SER A 36 13.21 -39.84 6.85
C SER A 36 13.25 -39.31 5.41
N PHE A 37 13.02 -38.01 5.22
CA PHE A 37 13.21 -37.36 3.93
C PHE A 37 14.69 -37.36 3.53
N TRP A 38 15.58 -36.92 4.41
CA TRP A 38 17.01 -36.78 4.12
C TRP A 38 17.67 -38.11 3.74
N GLN A 39 17.33 -39.20 4.43
CA GLN A 39 17.85 -40.54 4.13
C GLN A 39 17.47 -41.02 2.73
N ARG A 40 16.32 -40.59 2.20
CA ARG A 40 15.84 -41.05 0.89
C ARG A 40 16.41 -40.26 -0.28
N LEU A 41 16.98 -39.07 -0.04
CA LEU A 41 17.56 -38.20 -1.07
C LEU A 41 18.74 -38.84 -1.82
N ASP A 42 19.41 -39.83 -1.24
CA ASP A 42 20.50 -40.55 -1.92
C ASP A 42 19.98 -41.54 -2.98
N THR A 43 18.69 -41.88 -2.94
CA THR A 43 18.05 -42.89 -3.82
C THR A 43 16.89 -42.32 -4.64
N MET A 44 16.60 -41.03 -4.48
CA MET A 44 15.45 -40.35 -5.08
C MET A 44 15.82 -38.90 -5.40
N GLU A 45 15.53 -38.50 -6.63
CA GLU A 45 15.65 -37.10 -7.05
C GLU A 45 14.27 -36.45 -7.08
N PRO A 46 13.93 -35.55 -6.15
CA PRO A 46 12.66 -34.83 -6.20
C PRO A 46 12.66 -33.79 -7.32
N SER A 47 11.49 -33.53 -7.92
CA SER A 47 11.30 -32.39 -8.83
C SER A 47 10.98 -31.09 -8.09
N LEU A 48 10.44 -31.21 -6.87
CA LEU A 48 10.00 -30.12 -6.00
C LEU A 48 9.90 -30.67 -4.58
N VAL A 49 10.25 -29.86 -3.59
CA VAL A 49 9.99 -30.16 -2.17
C VAL A 49 9.01 -29.14 -1.61
N MET A 50 7.94 -29.61 -0.99
CA MET A 50 7.04 -28.81 -0.17
C MET A 50 7.39 -29.09 1.29
N LEU A 51 7.93 -28.11 2.00
CA LEU A 51 8.61 -28.30 3.28
C LEU A 51 7.94 -27.47 4.38
N ASP A 52 7.43 -28.11 5.42
CA ASP A 52 6.93 -27.41 6.60
C ASP A 52 8.08 -26.74 7.39
N ILE A 53 7.80 -25.57 7.99
CA ILE A 53 8.75 -24.86 8.85
C ILE A 53 8.96 -25.57 10.19
N TRP A 54 7.90 -26.08 10.80
CA TRP A 54 7.90 -26.60 12.17
C TRP A 54 7.87 -28.12 12.18
N LEU A 55 9.03 -28.71 11.89
CA LEU A 55 9.20 -30.16 11.94
C LEU A 55 9.78 -30.64 13.28
N PRO A 56 9.44 -31.87 13.71
CA PRO A 56 10.06 -32.49 14.87
C PRO A 56 11.55 -32.74 14.62
N GLY A 57 12.37 -32.45 15.62
CA GLY A 57 13.83 -32.64 15.56
C GLY A 57 14.53 -31.50 14.82
N ILE A 58 14.79 -31.68 13.53
CA ILE A 58 15.43 -30.66 12.69
C ILE A 58 14.34 -29.74 12.14
N ASP A 59 14.42 -28.45 12.44
CA ASP A 59 13.46 -27.48 11.91
C ASP A 59 13.55 -27.37 10.37
N GLY A 60 12.45 -26.94 9.75
CA GLY A 60 12.34 -26.84 8.29
C GLY A 60 13.31 -25.83 7.66
N LEU A 61 13.69 -24.77 8.37
CA LEU A 61 14.66 -23.78 7.87
C LEU A 61 16.09 -24.34 7.85
N GLN A 62 16.45 -25.15 8.83
CA GLN A 62 17.71 -25.89 8.87
C GLN A 62 17.76 -26.93 7.76
N LEU A 63 16.68 -27.67 7.54
CA LEU A 63 16.59 -28.61 6.43
C LEU A 63 16.68 -27.88 5.09
N LEU A 64 15.97 -26.77 4.91
CA LEU A 64 16.05 -25.92 3.72
C LEU A 64 17.49 -25.50 3.42
N LYS A 65 18.23 -24.99 4.42
CA LYS A 65 19.62 -24.58 4.24
C LYS A 65 20.50 -25.75 3.77
N ARG A 66 20.35 -26.93 4.40
CA ARG A 66 21.09 -28.14 4.00
C ARG A 66 20.75 -28.57 2.58
N LEU A 67 19.48 -28.49 2.18
CA LEU A 67 19.04 -28.81 0.83
C LEU A 67 19.58 -27.81 -0.19
N HIS A 68 19.57 -26.52 0.13
CA HIS A 68 20.09 -25.48 -0.76
C HIS A 68 21.60 -25.63 -0.96
N ASP A 69 22.36 -25.95 0.10
CA ASP A 69 23.80 -26.18 0.04
C ASP A 69 24.18 -27.41 -0.80
N ARG A 70 23.38 -28.48 -0.74
CA ARG A 70 23.65 -29.75 -1.45
C ARG A 70 23.02 -29.81 -2.85
N PHE A 71 21.83 -29.24 -3.02
CA PHE A 71 20.99 -29.32 -4.23
C PHE A 71 20.46 -27.92 -4.61
N PRO A 72 21.33 -26.98 -5.03
CA PRO A 72 20.95 -25.58 -5.26
C PRO A 72 19.95 -25.36 -6.41
N ALA A 73 19.73 -26.36 -7.25
CA ALA A 73 18.76 -26.32 -8.36
C ALA A 73 17.39 -26.92 -8.00
N LEU A 74 17.25 -27.53 -6.82
CA LEU A 74 16.00 -28.14 -6.37
C LEU A 74 15.06 -27.04 -5.86
N PRO A 75 13.90 -26.79 -6.49
CA PRO A 75 12.95 -25.82 -5.96
C PRO A 75 12.32 -26.36 -4.67
N ILE A 76 12.24 -25.50 -3.65
CA ILE A 76 11.67 -25.81 -2.34
C ILE A 76 10.61 -24.76 -2.01
N ILE A 77 9.36 -25.17 -1.82
CA ILE A 77 8.27 -24.30 -1.36
C ILE A 77 8.08 -24.55 0.14
N MET A 78 8.27 -23.51 0.95
CA MET A 78 8.05 -23.61 2.40
C MET A 78 6.56 -23.52 2.72
N MET A 79 6.12 -24.25 3.74
CA MET A 79 4.75 -24.24 4.26
C MET A 79 4.76 -23.85 5.74
N SER A 80 3.82 -23.03 6.19
CA SER A 80 3.71 -22.68 7.62
C SER A 80 2.27 -22.53 8.07
N GLY A 81 1.93 -23.07 9.25
CA GLY A 81 0.65 -22.83 9.92
C GLY A 81 0.58 -21.54 10.74
N HIS A 82 1.70 -20.83 10.88
CA HIS A 82 1.78 -19.50 11.50
C HIS A 82 2.65 -18.64 10.59
N ALA A 83 2.07 -18.04 9.54
CA ALA A 83 2.85 -17.19 8.67
C ALA A 83 3.22 -15.89 9.40
N SER A 84 4.52 -15.63 9.50
CA SER A 84 5.05 -14.30 9.79
C SER A 84 5.88 -13.86 8.60
N ILE A 85 5.98 -12.54 8.38
CA ILE A 85 6.88 -11.98 7.34
C ILE A 85 8.30 -12.52 7.56
N GLU A 86 8.75 -12.54 8.82
CA GLU A 86 10.08 -13.00 9.22
C GLU A 86 10.33 -14.45 8.82
N ALA A 87 9.36 -15.35 9.02
CA ALA A 87 9.48 -16.76 8.67
C ALA A 87 9.44 -16.98 7.15
N ALA A 88 8.52 -16.31 6.45
CA ALA A 88 8.41 -16.37 4.99
C ALA A 88 9.70 -15.88 4.33
N VAL A 89 10.33 -14.84 4.89
CA VAL A 89 11.50 -14.27 4.26
C VAL A 89 12.80 -14.93 4.70
N SER A 90 12.92 -15.34 5.97
CA SER A 90 14.03 -16.19 6.39
C SER A 90 14.13 -17.44 5.52
N SER A 91 12.97 -18.00 5.14
CA SER A 91 12.86 -19.08 4.16
C SER A 91 13.39 -18.67 2.78
N LEU A 92 12.89 -17.58 2.20
CA LEU A 92 13.31 -17.14 0.86
C LEU A 92 14.82 -16.81 0.81
N LYS A 93 15.34 -16.10 1.83
CA LYS A 93 16.79 -15.82 1.98
C LYS A 93 17.65 -17.07 2.14
N ALA A 94 17.11 -18.11 2.78
CA ALA A 94 17.77 -19.40 2.93
C ALA A 94 17.71 -20.27 1.66
N GLY A 95 17.13 -19.76 0.57
CA GLY A 95 17.13 -20.41 -0.74
C GLY A 95 15.83 -21.14 -1.08
N ALA A 96 14.73 -20.87 -0.36
CA ALA A 96 13.41 -21.35 -0.76
C ALA A 96 12.98 -20.69 -2.07
N TYR A 97 12.34 -21.46 -2.93
CA TYR A 97 11.76 -20.98 -4.18
C TYR A 97 10.52 -20.11 -3.95
N ASP A 98 9.69 -20.50 -2.99
CA ASP A 98 8.46 -19.80 -2.61
C ASP A 98 8.04 -20.20 -1.18
N PHE A 99 7.00 -19.54 -0.66
CA PHE A 99 6.42 -19.78 0.65
C PHE A 99 4.88 -19.85 0.55
N MET A 100 4.25 -20.65 1.39
CA MET A 100 2.79 -20.80 1.49
C MET A 100 2.34 -20.84 2.95
N GLU A 101 1.24 -20.16 3.22
CA GLU A 101 0.55 -20.25 4.51
C GLU A 101 -0.50 -21.37 4.47
N LYS A 102 -0.55 -22.18 5.53
CA LYS A 102 -1.62 -23.16 5.76
C LYS A 102 -2.80 -22.45 6.44
N PRO A 103 -4.06 -22.78 6.11
CA PRO A 103 -4.49 -23.87 5.22
C PRO A 103 -4.27 -23.58 3.73
N LEU A 104 -3.86 -24.60 2.99
CA LEU A 104 -3.49 -24.47 1.58
C LEU A 104 -4.74 -24.44 0.69
N HIS A 105 -4.89 -23.37 -0.10
CA HIS A 105 -5.92 -23.28 -1.12
C HIS A 105 -5.49 -24.01 -2.40
N LEU A 106 -6.41 -24.78 -3.00
CA LEU A 106 -6.16 -25.63 -4.17
C LEU A 106 -5.52 -24.87 -5.33
N GLU A 107 -6.14 -23.76 -5.75
CA GLU A 107 -5.68 -22.97 -6.91
C GLU A 107 -4.26 -22.43 -6.68
N VAL A 108 -4.02 -21.81 -5.53
CA VAL A 108 -2.72 -21.25 -5.12
C VAL A 108 -1.63 -22.33 -5.09
N LEU A 109 -1.95 -23.52 -4.56
CA LEU A 109 -1.01 -24.64 -4.49
C LEU A 109 -0.59 -25.09 -5.89
N LEU A 110 -1.54 -25.30 -6.79
CA LEU A 110 -1.27 -25.79 -8.14
C LEU A 110 -0.49 -24.78 -8.98
N ASP A 111 -0.79 -23.50 -8.84
CA ASP A 111 -0.07 -22.45 -9.57
C ASP A 111 1.38 -22.30 -9.09
N LYS A 112 1.61 -22.33 -7.78
CA LYS A 112 2.97 -22.32 -7.22
C LYS A 112 3.77 -23.55 -7.63
N VAL A 113 3.16 -24.74 -7.61
CA VAL A 113 3.80 -25.99 -8.09
C VAL A 113 4.14 -25.90 -9.57
N LYS A 114 3.20 -25.46 -10.42
CA LYS A 114 3.42 -25.27 -11.86
C LYS A 114 4.54 -24.26 -12.12
N SER A 115 4.59 -23.16 -11.37
CA SER A 115 5.61 -22.12 -11.48
C SER A 115 7.00 -22.61 -11.07
N ALA A 116 7.08 -23.33 -9.95
CA ALA A 116 8.31 -23.92 -9.42
C ALA A 116 8.92 -24.93 -10.40
N LEU A 117 8.11 -25.81 -10.98
CA LEU A 117 8.57 -26.82 -11.94
C LEU A 117 9.01 -26.24 -13.30
N LYS A 118 8.55 -25.02 -13.66
CA LYS A 118 8.91 -24.35 -14.92
C LYS A 118 10.20 -23.51 -14.82
N HIS A 119 10.66 -23.15 -13.62
CA HIS A 119 11.78 -22.21 -13.43
C HIS A 119 13.15 -22.90 -13.37
N ARG A 120 14.12 -22.37 -14.13
CA ARG A 120 15.56 -22.48 -13.86
C ARG A 120 16.04 -21.15 -13.24
N PRO A 121 16.92 -21.15 -12.22
CA PRO A 121 17.17 -19.95 -11.41
C PRO A 121 17.94 -18.87 -12.17
N SER A 122 17.46 -17.63 -12.07
CA SER A 122 18.23 -16.42 -12.42
C SER A 122 18.53 -15.67 -11.13
N ARG A 123 19.79 -15.66 -10.73
CA ARG A 123 20.31 -14.74 -9.70
C ARG A 123 20.52 -13.39 -10.37
N ASN A 124 19.75 -12.38 -10.00
CA ASN A 124 20.21 -10.99 -10.04
C ASN A 124 19.33 -10.14 -9.13
N GLY A 125 19.76 -9.99 -7.88
CA GLY A 125 19.29 -8.94 -6.99
C GLY A 125 19.76 -7.60 -7.51
N LYS A 126 18.83 -6.80 -8.02
CA LYS A 126 18.96 -5.34 -8.04
C LYS A 126 17.94 -4.80 -7.05
N THR A 127 18.45 -4.05 -6.09
CA THR A 127 17.69 -3.37 -5.04
C THR A 127 16.64 -2.47 -5.66
N LEU A 128 15.38 -2.73 -5.32
CA LEU A 128 14.23 -1.94 -5.72
C LEU A 128 14.17 -0.67 -4.87
N PRO A 129 14.06 0.53 -5.47
CA PRO A 129 13.70 1.72 -4.71
C PRO A 129 12.25 1.58 -4.25
N SER A 130 12.02 1.46 -2.94
CA SER A 130 10.75 1.89 -2.37
C SER A 130 10.89 3.34 -1.93
N ASP A 131 9.77 4.03 -1.79
CA ASP A 131 9.68 5.40 -1.28
C ASP A 131 10.06 5.49 0.22
N THR A 132 10.95 4.65 0.77
CA THR A 132 11.41 4.77 2.17
C THR A 132 12.49 5.82 2.38
N GLY A 133 13.03 6.37 1.29
CA GLY A 133 13.99 7.45 1.31
C GLY A 133 13.35 8.79 1.65
N LEU A 134 13.96 9.52 2.58
CA LEU A 134 13.66 10.92 2.84
C LEU A 134 13.98 11.73 1.57
N GLU A 135 12.96 12.20 0.84
CA GLU A 135 13.13 12.96 -0.40
C GLU A 135 13.12 14.47 -0.13
N ILE A 136 14.04 15.19 -0.76
CA ILE A 136 14.07 16.66 -0.78
C ILE A 136 13.43 17.08 -2.09
N VAL A 137 12.24 17.66 -2.02
CA VAL A 137 11.52 18.20 -3.17
C VAL A 137 11.62 19.72 -3.12
N SER A 138 12.31 20.32 -4.09
CA SER A 138 12.34 21.77 -4.25
C SER A 138 11.14 22.24 -5.06
N ALA A 139 10.32 23.11 -4.48
CA ALA A 139 9.20 23.76 -5.14
C ALA A 139 9.50 25.25 -5.34
N ASP A 140 9.34 25.76 -6.57
CA ASP A 140 9.38 27.19 -6.82
C ASP A 140 8.09 27.83 -6.30
N LEU A 141 8.18 28.59 -5.21
CA LEU A 141 7.01 29.22 -4.57
C LEU A 141 6.73 30.65 -5.09
N LEU A 142 7.58 31.16 -5.98
CA LEU A 142 7.35 32.42 -6.70
C LEU A 142 6.41 32.15 -7.87
N MET A 143 5.12 32.12 -7.57
CA MET A 143 4.06 31.84 -8.55
C MET A 143 3.36 33.15 -8.98
N PRO A 144 3.17 33.42 -10.28
CA PRO A 144 2.34 34.53 -10.72
C PRO A 144 0.92 34.43 -10.16
N PRO A 145 0.23 35.56 -9.90
CA PRO A 145 -1.15 35.54 -9.42
C PRO A 145 -2.09 34.96 -10.48
N GLY A 146 -3.21 34.37 -10.03
CA GLY A 146 -4.27 33.86 -10.90
C GLY A 146 -4.02 32.49 -11.52
N MET A 147 -2.99 31.75 -11.07
CA MET A 147 -2.76 30.37 -11.53
C MET A 147 -3.79 29.38 -10.98
N VAL A 148 -4.28 29.62 -9.76
CA VAL A 148 -5.32 28.82 -9.11
C VAL A 148 -6.34 29.78 -8.49
N GLU A 149 -7.61 29.54 -8.78
CA GLU A 149 -8.71 30.36 -8.30
C GLU A 149 -9.67 29.49 -7.50
N VAL A 150 -10.01 29.91 -6.28
CA VAL A 150 -11.05 29.23 -5.49
C VAL A 150 -12.38 29.89 -5.81
N VAL A 151 -13.30 29.12 -6.38
CA VAL A 151 -14.64 29.60 -6.76
C VAL A 151 -15.72 28.81 -6.02
N ASP A 152 -16.89 29.42 -5.85
CA ASP A 152 -18.06 28.72 -5.35
C ASP A 152 -18.49 27.63 -6.35
N SER A 153 -18.90 26.49 -5.81
CA SER A 153 -19.40 25.35 -6.56
C SER A 153 -20.87 25.14 -6.22
N PRO A 154 -21.75 24.82 -7.20
CA PRO A 154 -23.16 24.54 -6.92
C PRO A 154 -23.37 23.26 -6.09
N GLU A 155 -22.33 22.43 -5.94
CA GLU A 155 -22.37 21.22 -5.11
C GLU A 155 -22.53 21.57 -3.62
N PRO A 156 -23.47 20.94 -2.89
CA PRO A 156 -23.67 21.19 -1.48
C PRO A 156 -22.54 20.58 -0.64
N GLN A 157 -22.27 21.19 0.51
CA GLN A 157 -21.45 20.58 1.55
C GLN A 157 -22.08 19.29 2.02
N ARG A 158 -21.23 18.34 2.45
CA ARG A 158 -21.67 17.03 2.91
C ARG A 158 -21.02 16.66 4.22
N THR A 159 -21.80 15.98 5.05
CA THR A 159 -21.34 15.33 6.28
C THR A 159 -21.89 13.91 6.33
N LEU A 160 -21.61 13.18 7.41
CA LEU A 160 -22.18 11.85 7.64
C LEU A 160 -23.59 11.97 8.20
N ARG A 161 -24.47 10.99 7.96
CA ARG A 161 -25.79 10.99 8.59
C ARG A 161 -25.72 10.49 10.04
N GLU A 162 -24.87 9.50 10.28
CA GLU A 162 -24.71 8.86 11.59
C GLU A 162 -23.24 8.74 11.99
N ASN A 163 -23.03 8.54 13.29
CA ASN A 163 -21.71 8.18 13.81
C ASN A 163 -21.36 6.75 13.38
N VAL A 164 -20.12 6.54 12.95
CA VAL A 164 -19.61 5.20 12.66
C VAL A 164 -18.26 4.97 13.32
N VAL A 165 -18.00 3.72 13.66
CA VAL A 165 -16.76 3.29 14.32
C VAL A 165 -16.08 2.27 13.43
N PHE A 166 -14.78 2.43 13.27
CA PHE A 166 -13.96 1.47 12.53
C PHE A 166 -12.73 1.12 13.34
N ASN A 167 -12.49 -0.17 13.52
CA ASN A 167 -11.35 -0.70 14.26
C ASN A 167 -10.47 -1.51 13.31
N GLY A 168 -9.16 -1.45 13.53
CA GLY A 168 -8.19 -2.23 12.78
C GLY A 168 -6.82 -2.19 13.42
N VAL A 169 -5.79 -2.32 12.60
CA VAL A 169 -4.39 -2.31 13.03
C VAL A 169 -3.68 -1.16 12.31
N GLY A 170 -2.87 -0.39 13.03
CA GLY A 170 -2.04 0.65 12.44
C GLY A 170 -0.92 0.04 11.61
N LEU A 171 -0.62 0.64 10.46
CA LEU A 171 0.45 0.21 9.57
C LEU A 171 1.83 0.28 10.26
N LEU A 172 2.17 1.48 10.70
CA LEU A 172 3.46 1.87 11.23
C LEU A 172 3.61 1.42 12.68
N SER A 173 2.55 1.47 13.49
CA SER A 173 2.65 0.99 14.88
C SER A 173 2.49 -0.52 15.01
N GLY A 174 1.76 -1.18 14.11
CA GLY A 174 1.33 -2.58 14.27
C GLY A 174 0.38 -2.80 15.46
N ARG A 175 -0.09 -1.74 16.12
CA ARG A 175 -1.00 -1.81 17.27
C ARG A 175 -2.45 -1.75 16.81
N LYS A 176 -3.37 -2.31 17.59
CA LYS A 176 -4.80 -2.09 17.39
C LYS A 176 -5.10 -0.59 17.54
N THR A 177 -5.78 -0.04 16.55
CA THR A 177 -6.22 1.37 16.53
C THR A 177 -7.65 1.43 16.01
N GLY A 178 -8.31 2.56 16.22
CA GLY A 178 -9.68 2.76 15.80
C GLY A 178 -9.99 4.22 15.56
N ILE A 179 -10.99 4.44 14.72
CA ILE A 179 -11.54 5.77 14.45
C ILE A 179 -13.03 5.80 14.77
N ILE A 180 -13.48 6.97 15.22
CA ILE A 180 -14.89 7.33 15.24
C ILE A 180 -15.07 8.48 14.27
N LEU A 181 -15.94 8.30 13.28
CA LEU A 181 -16.35 9.36 12.38
C LEU A 181 -17.68 9.92 12.87
N SER A 182 -17.71 11.23 13.11
CA SER A 182 -18.90 11.94 13.56
C SER A 182 -19.23 13.10 12.63
N PRO A 183 -20.53 13.38 12.39
CA PRO A 183 -20.91 14.50 11.58
C PRO A 183 -20.51 15.81 12.24
N LEU A 184 -20.24 16.81 11.41
CA LEU A 184 -19.90 18.17 11.81
C LEU A 184 -20.80 19.18 11.11
N GLY A 185 -20.86 20.38 11.68
CA GLY A 185 -21.62 21.50 11.14
C GLY A 185 -21.04 22.02 9.82
N ILE A 186 -21.81 22.91 9.19
CA ILE A 186 -21.41 23.63 7.98
C ILE A 186 -20.09 24.38 8.23
N ASN A 187 -19.18 24.35 7.25
CA ASN A 187 -17.88 25.03 7.27
C ASN A 187 -16.93 24.59 8.40
N GLU A 188 -17.20 23.48 9.08
CA GLU A 188 -16.30 22.98 10.13
C GLU A 188 -15.11 22.21 9.54
N GLY A 189 -15.22 21.68 8.33
CA GLY A 189 -14.15 21.03 7.60
C GLY A 189 -13.86 19.60 8.08
N ILE A 190 -12.73 19.06 7.61
CA ILE A 190 -12.19 17.78 8.09
C ILE A 190 -11.36 18.04 9.34
N VAL A 191 -11.72 17.40 10.45
CA VAL A 191 -11.12 17.66 11.77
C VAL A 191 -10.73 16.35 12.42
N PHE A 192 -9.44 16.19 12.72
CA PHE A 192 -8.93 15.10 13.53
C PHE A 192 -8.89 15.53 15.00
N GLN A 193 -9.35 14.69 15.90
CA GLN A 193 -9.31 14.92 17.33
C GLN A 193 -8.73 13.71 18.04
N THR A 194 -7.70 13.94 18.85
CA THR A 194 -7.09 12.90 19.67
C THR A 194 -7.88 12.62 20.93
N LEU A 195 -7.64 11.46 21.54
CA LEU A 195 -8.41 11.00 22.70
C LEU A 195 -8.25 11.92 23.93
N ASP A 196 -7.14 12.66 24.00
CA ASP A 196 -6.86 13.71 24.99
C ASP A 196 -7.45 15.08 24.62
N GLY A 197 -8.22 15.16 23.52
CA GLY A 197 -8.96 16.34 23.09
C GLY A 197 -8.18 17.33 22.22
N GLN A 198 -6.92 17.06 21.87
CA GLN A 198 -6.19 17.92 20.93
C GLN A 198 -6.82 17.83 19.53
N THR A 199 -6.90 18.97 18.85
CA THR A 199 -7.51 19.06 17.52
C THR A 199 -6.44 19.36 16.47
N ILE A 200 -6.50 18.65 15.36
CA ILE A 200 -5.64 18.81 14.19
C ILE A 200 -6.55 18.96 12.97
N ARG A 201 -6.36 20.00 12.18
CA ARG A 201 -7.16 20.20 10.97
C ARG A 201 -6.66 19.26 9.87
N GLY A 202 -7.57 18.68 9.10
CA GLY A 202 -7.27 17.83 7.94
C GLY A 202 -6.79 18.60 6.71
N HIS A 203 -5.96 19.63 6.90
CA HIS A 203 -5.47 20.48 5.82
C HIS A 203 -3.99 20.78 5.95
N ILE A 204 -3.37 21.22 4.86
CA ILE A 204 -1.93 21.35 4.69
C ILE A 204 -1.25 22.20 5.78
N THR A 205 -1.90 23.24 6.31
CA THR A 205 -1.31 24.09 7.37
C THR A 205 -1.14 23.38 8.73
N SER A 206 -1.58 22.13 8.84
CA SER A 206 -1.37 21.24 9.99
C SER A 206 -0.51 20.03 9.62
N LEU A 207 0.37 20.14 8.62
CA LEU A 207 1.48 19.20 8.45
C LEU A 207 2.64 19.67 9.34
N GLY A 208 3.21 18.77 10.16
CA GLY A 208 4.31 19.08 11.09
C GLY A 208 5.55 19.71 10.44
N ASN A 209 5.60 19.69 9.10
CA ASN A 209 6.69 20.16 8.28
C ASN A 209 6.43 21.51 7.57
N ILE A 210 5.52 22.40 8.00
CA ILE A 210 5.29 23.68 7.26
C ILE A 210 5.88 24.94 7.91
N SER A 211 6.14 24.95 9.21
CA SER A 211 6.53 26.18 9.93
C SER A 211 8.00 26.67 9.76
N GLN A 212 8.69 26.33 8.66
CA GLN A 212 10.06 26.77 8.35
C GLN A 212 10.28 26.91 6.82
N PRO A 213 11.25 27.70 6.33
CA PRO A 213 11.50 27.88 4.89
C PRO A 213 11.63 26.52 4.17
N VAL A 214 10.87 26.35 3.09
CA VAL A 214 10.66 25.07 2.39
C VAL A 214 11.90 24.60 1.62
N SER A 215 12.92 25.45 1.45
CA SER A 215 14.12 25.17 0.65
C SER A 215 15.07 24.10 1.24
N SER A 216 14.83 23.62 2.46
CA SER A 216 15.68 22.62 3.12
C SER A 216 14.92 21.48 3.80
N LYS A 217 13.65 21.25 3.43
CA LYS A 217 12.81 20.26 4.12
C LYS A 217 12.86 18.87 3.50
N THR A 218 12.77 17.90 4.39
CA THR A 218 12.79 16.48 4.09
C THR A 218 11.37 15.94 4.31
N PHE A 219 10.72 15.45 3.25
CA PHE A 219 9.36 14.94 3.33
C PHE A 219 9.37 13.46 3.72
N SER A 220 8.49 13.08 4.67
CA SER A 220 8.34 11.69 5.09
C SER A 220 7.69 10.88 3.97
N ALA A 221 8.35 9.81 3.55
CA ALA A 221 8.01 9.12 2.32
C ALA A 221 7.20 7.81 2.53
N ASN A 222 6.84 7.49 3.79
CA ASN A 222 6.11 6.26 4.12
C ASN A 222 4.59 6.43 4.36
N SER A 223 4.12 7.65 4.60
CA SER A 223 2.70 7.99 4.83
C SER A 223 2.55 9.50 5.04
N THR A 224 1.36 10.05 4.84
CA THR A 224 1.05 11.43 5.23
C THR A 224 0.73 11.51 6.72
N THR A 225 1.35 12.48 7.40
CA THR A 225 1.18 12.73 8.83
C THR A 225 0.74 14.17 9.07
N LEU A 226 -0.40 14.32 9.72
CA LEU A 226 -0.86 15.61 10.25
C LEU A 226 -0.26 15.81 11.64
N ASP A 227 0.20 17.01 11.96
CA ASP A 227 0.81 17.36 13.24
C ASP A 227 0.58 18.84 13.57
N ASN A 228 0.30 19.13 14.84
CA ASN A 228 0.07 20.49 15.35
C ASN A 228 1.18 20.96 16.32
N GLY A 229 2.33 20.30 16.33
CA GLY A 229 3.47 20.51 17.22
C GLY A 229 3.33 19.87 18.60
N ARG A 230 2.14 19.36 18.96
CA ARG A 230 1.88 18.65 20.23
C ARG A 230 1.51 17.20 20.02
N GLN A 231 0.76 16.93 18.96
CA GLN A 231 0.20 15.63 18.64
C GLN A 231 0.21 15.43 17.13
N GLN A 232 0.30 14.17 16.71
CA GLN A 232 0.28 13.77 15.32
C GLN A 232 -0.79 12.70 15.05
N VAL A 233 -1.24 12.62 13.80
CA VAL A 233 -2.05 11.54 13.26
C VAL A 233 -1.43 11.09 11.94
N ARG A 234 -1.07 9.79 11.87
CA ARG A 234 -0.38 9.19 10.72
C ARG A 234 -1.33 8.40 9.81
N THR A 235 -0.90 8.20 8.56
CA THR A 235 -1.55 7.35 7.56
C THR A 235 -2.96 7.82 7.19
N VAL A 236 -3.11 9.13 6.99
CA VAL A 236 -4.42 9.76 6.72
C VAL A 236 -4.86 9.63 5.26
N GLU A 237 -3.93 9.37 4.34
CA GLU A 237 -4.09 9.40 2.88
C GLU A 237 -5.29 8.59 2.38
N HIS A 238 -5.44 7.32 2.78
CA HIS A 238 -6.53 6.47 2.28
C HIS A 238 -7.91 6.98 2.71
N LEU A 239 -8.04 7.42 3.97
CA LEU A 239 -9.29 7.96 4.50
C LEU A 239 -9.63 9.30 3.83
N MET A 240 -8.63 10.17 3.68
CA MET A 240 -8.78 11.45 2.96
C MET A 240 -9.18 11.22 1.49
N ALA A 241 -8.70 10.15 0.85
CA ALA A 241 -9.07 9.83 -0.51
C ALA A 241 -10.56 9.50 -0.64
N VAL A 242 -11.11 8.75 0.33
CA VAL A 242 -12.56 8.47 0.39
C VAL A 242 -13.35 9.75 0.63
N PHE A 243 -12.94 10.60 1.58
CA PHE A 243 -13.62 11.87 1.82
C PHE A 243 -13.67 12.76 0.57
N SER A 244 -12.55 12.88 -0.13
CA SER A 244 -12.45 13.61 -1.40
C SER A 244 -13.42 13.09 -2.45
N MET A 245 -13.43 11.77 -2.68
CA MET A 245 -14.22 11.15 -3.75
C MET A 245 -15.72 11.05 -3.45
N TYR A 246 -16.09 10.98 -2.17
CA TYR A 246 -17.50 10.98 -1.72
C TYR A 246 -18.01 12.42 -1.49
N GLY A 247 -17.13 13.43 -1.59
CA GLY A 247 -17.45 14.84 -1.41
C GLY A 247 -17.73 15.22 0.05
N ILE A 248 -17.25 14.44 1.02
CA ILE A 248 -17.41 14.74 2.45
C ILE A 248 -16.59 15.98 2.79
N THR A 249 -17.25 17.06 3.22
CA THR A 249 -16.60 18.33 3.55
C THR A 249 -16.47 18.57 5.04
N ASN A 250 -17.37 18.02 5.85
CA ASN A 250 -17.43 18.26 7.29
C ASN A 250 -17.51 16.94 8.04
N VAL A 251 -16.47 16.57 8.80
CA VAL A 251 -16.45 15.35 9.60
C VAL A 251 -15.39 15.44 10.69
N LEU A 252 -15.72 14.92 11.87
CA LEU A 252 -14.81 14.75 13.00
C LEU A 252 -14.29 13.32 13.01
N ILE A 253 -12.98 13.16 13.01
CA ILE A 253 -12.28 11.89 13.10
C ILE A 253 -11.65 11.82 14.49
N LYS A 254 -12.25 11.06 15.40
CA LYS A 254 -11.60 10.75 16.68
C LYS A 254 -10.64 9.59 16.48
N VAL A 255 -9.36 9.79 16.75
CA VAL A 255 -8.28 8.82 16.53
C VAL A 255 -7.15 9.09 17.52
N ASP A 256 -6.42 8.06 17.96
CA ASP A 256 -5.30 8.27 18.88
C ASP A 256 -4.05 8.85 18.16
N ASP A 257 -3.34 8.01 17.39
CA ASP A 257 -2.06 8.37 16.76
C ASP A 257 -1.97 7.91 15.28
N GLU A 258 -2.83 6.97 14.87
CA GLU A 258 -2.73 6.36 13.55
C GLU A 258 -4.09 5.85 13.06
N ILE A 259 -4.40 6.14 11.80
CA ILE A 259 -5.59 5.63 11.12
C ILE A 259 -5.41 4.12 10.86
N PRO A 260 -6.43 3.27 11.12
CA PRO A 260 -6.34 1.86 10.84
C PRO A 260 -6.04 1.58 9.35
N ASN A 261 -5.09 0.71 9.07
CA ASN A 261 -4.76 0.25 7.73
C ASN A 261 -4.97 -1.27 7.64
N THR A 262 -6.20 -1.69 7.37
CA THR A 262 -6.62 -3.10 7.44
C THR A 262 -5.95 -3.94 6.35
N ASP A 263 -6.39 -3.79 5.11
CA ASP A 263 -5.91 -4.58 3.97
C ASP A 263 -4.95 -3.80 3.06
N GLY A 264 -4.63 -2.55 3.40
CA GLY A 264 -3.79 -1.67 2.58
C GLY A 264 -4.52 -0.78 1.61
N SER A 265 -5.84 -0.92 1.49
CA SER A 265 -6.66 -0.18 0.53
C SER A 265 -7.60 0.79 1.23
N ALA A 266 -8.45 1.47 0.46
CA ALA A 266 -9.52 2.34 0.98
C ALA A 266 -10.92 1.71 0.88
N LYS A 267 -11.02 0.42 0.52
CA LYS A 267 -12.30 -0.25 0.34
C LYS A 267 -13.14 -0.26 1.63
N ASP A 268 -12.54 -0.61 2.75
CA ASP A 268 -13.28 -0.68 4.02
C ASP A 268 -13.79 0.70 4.47
N PHE A 269 -13.06 1.77 4.15
CA PHE A 269 -13.54 3.14 4.36
C PHE A 269 -14.71 3.50 3.43
N CYS A 270 -14.72 3.03 2.19
CA CYS A 270 -15.88 3.20 1.31
C CYS A 270 -17.13 2.52 1.89
N ASP A 271 -16.99 1.28 2.37
CA ASP A 271 -18.08 0.52 3.00
C ASP A 271 -18.56 1.22 4.29
N LEU A 272 -17.64 1.76 5.08
CA LEU A 272 -17.93 2.52 6.30
C LEU A 272 -18.76 3.79 6.01
N ILE A 273 -18.40 4.57 5.00
CA ILE A 273 -19.14 5.78 4.62
C ILE A 273 -20.50 5.43 4.00
N ALA A 274 -20.57 4.35 3.21
CA ALA A 274 -21.83 3.85 2.69
C ALA A 274 -22.79 3.42 3.82
N GLN A 275 -22.26 2.78 4.87
CA GLN A 275 -23.01 2.41 6.07
C GLN A 275 -23.48 3.66 6.86
N ALA A 276 -22.59 4.63 7.07
CA ALA A 276 -22.92 5.87 7.77
C ALA A 276 -24.01 6.69 7.07
N GLY A 277 -24.03 6.60 5.73
CA GLY A 277 -24.81 7.48 4.89
C GLY A 277 -24.24 8.89 4.83
N ILE A 278 -24.60 9.61 3.77
CA ILE A 278 -24.19 11.01 3.56
C ILE A 278 -25.41 11.91 3.73
N GLU A 279 -25.18 13.06 4.34
CA GLU A 279 -26.15 14.14 4.48
C GLU A 279 -25.63 15.40 3.79
N GLU A 280 -26.45 15.97 2.90
CA GLU A 280 -26.17 17.25 2.27
C GLU A 280 -26.60 18.39 3.19
N GLN A 281 -25.74 19.39 3.33
CA GLN A 281 -25.95 20.53 4.20
C GLN A 281 -26.32 21.76 3.37
N PRO A 282 -27.12 22.71 3.90
CA PRO A 282 -27.60 23.88 3.17
C PRO A 282 -26.52 24.97 3.03
N ALA A 283 -25.36 24.61 2.48
CA ALA A 283 -24.25 25.48 2.15
C ALA A 283 -23.50 24.93 0.94
N PHE A 284 -22.95 25.83 0.12
CA PHE A 284 -22.19 25.46 -1.06
C PHE A 284 -20.74 25.10 -0.73
N THR A 285 -20.17 24.21 -1.54
CA THR A 285 -18.74 23.91 -1.51
C THR A 285 -17.95 24.96 -2.29
N ARG A 286 -16.64 24.95 -2.09
CA ARG A 286 -15.69 25.73 -2.90
C ARG A 286 -14.72 24.77 -3.58
N VAL A 287 -14.31 25.11 -4.80
CA VAL A 287 -13.43 24.29 -5.64
C VAL A 287 -12.23 25.11 -6.07
N ALA A 288 -11.03 24.52 -6.00
CA ALA A 288 -9.81 25.09 -6.52
C ALA A 288 -9.70 24.81 -8.02
N VAL A 289 -9.89 25.83 -8.85
CA VAL A 289 -9.82 25.75 -10.31
C VAL A 289 -8.42 26.07 -10.78
N ILE A 290 -7.81 25.12 -11.49
CA ILE A 290 -6.50 25.30 -12.10
C ILE A 290 -6.66 26.12 -13.38
N ARG A 291 -6.09 27.33 -13.39
CA ARG A 291 -6.13 28.27 -14.52
C ARG A 291 -4.88 28.23 -15.37
N GLN A 292 -3.74 27.87 -14.78
CA GLN A 292 -2.47 27.72 -15.46
C GLN A 292 -1.71 26.50 -14.92
N LYS A 293 -0.79 25.97 -15.72
CA LYS A 293 0.04 24.82 -15.33
C LYS A 293 0.98 25.22 -14.19
N LEU A 294 1.02 24.43 -13.12
CA LEU A 294 1.97 24.57 -12.02
C LEU A 294 2.33 23.20 -11.45
N GLY A 295 3.55 23.05 -10.93
CA GLY A 295 4.00 21.77 -10.41
C GLY A 295 5.43 21.78 -9.90
N VAL A 296 5.94 20.59 -9.67
CA VAL A 296 7.27 20.31 -9.14
C VAL A 296 7.98 19.26 -9.99
N GLY A 297 9.30 19.35 -10.05
CA GLY A 297 10.15 18.47 -10.87
C GLY A 297 10.21 18.87 -12.35
N ASN A 298 11.05 18.16 -13.11
CA ASN A 298 11.27 18.42 -14.52
C ASN A 298 10.55 17.36 -15.37
N GLU A 299 9.88 17.80 -16.43
CA GLU A 299 9.21 16.88 -17.34
C GLU A 299 10.23 16.07 -18.15
N GLY A 300 10.30 14.78 -17.85
CA GLY A 300 11.16 13.83 -18.53
C GLY A 300 10.76 12.41 -18.17
N ARG A 301 10.93 11.46 -19.11
CA ARG A 301 10.48 10.08 -18.90
C ARG A 301 11.12 9.42 -17.67
N HIS A 302 12.39 9.73 -17.42
CA HIS A 302 13.17 9.20 -16.30
C HIS A 302 13.26 10.19 -15.13
N GLU A 303 12.58 11.33 -15.22
CA GLU A 303 12.54 12.35 -14.18
C GLU A 303 11.25 12.22 -13.37
N LYS A 304 11.32 12.48 -12.07
CA LYS A 304 10.12 12.58 -11.24
C LYS A 304 9.50 13.96 -11.42
N TYR A 305 8.23 14.00 -11.78
CA TYR A 305 7.48 15.25 -11.89
C TYR A 305 6.02 15.07 -11.50
N LEU A 306 5.44 16.15 -11.02
CA LEU A 306 4.04 16.25 -10.66
C LEU A 306 3.54 17.66 -10.96
N TYR A 307 2.52 17.79 -11.79
CA TYR A 307 1.92 19.09 -12.07
C TYR A 307 0.40 19.02 -12.18
N ALA A 308 -0.24 20.15 -11.92
CA ALA A 308 -1.63 20.41 -12.20
C ALA A 308 -1.74 21.30 -13.44
N GLU A 309 -2.70 21.02 -14.32
CA GLU A 309 -3.01 21.83 -15.51
C GLU A 309 -4.53 22.05 -15.68
N PRO A 310 -4.95 23.07 -16.43
CA PRO A 310 -6.36 23.36 -16.64
C PRO A 310 -7.12 22.21 -17.28
N PHE A 311 -8.25 21.83 -16.69
CA PHE A 311 -9.17 20.82 -17.18
C PHE A 311 -10.58 21.08 -16.64
N ALA A 312 -11.62 20.72 -17.39
CA ALA A 312 -13.01 21.10 -17.06
C ALA A 312 -13.57 20.35 -15.83
N GLY A 313 -13.07 19.14 -15.55
CA GLY A 313 -13.45 18.33 -14.40
C GLY A 313 -12.24 18.03 -13.51
N PHE A 314 -12.22 16.83 -12.92
CA PHE A 314 -11.06 16.29 -12.21
C PHE A 314 -10.52 15.07 -12.94
N GLU A 315 -9.22 15.01 -13.17
CA GLU A 315 -8.57 13.86 -13.82
C GLU A 315 -7.16 13.68 -13.28
N ILE A 316 -6.74 12.44 -13.08
CA ILE A 316 -5.36 12.10 -12.71
C ILE A 316 -4.79 11.19 -13.80
N SER A 317 -3.68 11.57 -14.39
CA SER A 317 -2.88 10.73 -15.28
C SER A 317 -1.57 10.40 -14.60
N MET A 318 -1.32 9.13 -14.34
CA MET A 318 -0.14 8.68 -13.60
C MET A 318 0.62 7.61 -14.37
N ARG A 319 1.94 7.77 -14.40
CA ARG A 319 2.89 6.75 -14.84
C ARG A 319 3.78 6.34 -13.66
N VAL A 320 3.91 5.03 -13.50
CA VAL A 320 4.93 4.39 -12.67
C VAL A 320 5.79 3.48 -13.55
N ASP A 321 7.03 3.27 -13.16
CA ASP A 321 8.06 2.52 -13.88
C ASP A 321 9.14 2.11 -12.88
N TYR A 322 8.81 1.06 -12.13
CA TYR A 322 9.72 0.48 -11.14
C TYR A 322 10.22 -0.87 -11.65
N ALA A 323 11.29 -1.38 -11.04
CA ALA A 323 11.77 -2.71 -11.40
C ALA A 323 10.68 -3.79 -11.13
N PRO A 324 10.80 -4.98 -11.75
CA PRO A 324 9.86 -6.07 -11.54
C PRO A 324 9.65 -6.37 -10.04
N PRO A 325 8.43 -6.76 -9.62
CA PRO A 325 7.29 -7.13 -10.46
C PRO A 325 6.40 -5.97 -10.93
N ILE A 326 6.66 -4.73 -10.53
CA ILE A 326 5.77 -3.58 -10.84
C ILE A 326 5.81 -3.24 -12.33
N GLY A 327 7.00 -3.02 -12.88
CA GLY A 327 7.19 -2.61 -14.28
C GLY A 327 6.65 -1.21 -14.58
N GLU A 328 6.54 -0.91 -15.88
CA GLU A 328 5.91 0.31 -16.38
C GLU A 328 4.38 0.14 -16.40
N GLN A 329 3.67 1.01 -15.68
CA GLN A 329 2.21 1.07 -15.68
C GLN A 329 1.77 2.51 -15.88
N ILE A 330 0.72 2.71 -16.67
CA ILE A 330 0.15 4.02 -16.96
C ILE A 330 -1.36 3.91 -16.79
N LEU A 331 -1.94 4.80 -15.99
CA LEU A 331 -3.38 4.85 -15.77
C LEU A 331 -3.86 6.30 -15.72
N THR A 332 -4.99 6.54 -16.40
CA THR A 332 -5.75 7.79 -16.26
C THR A 332 -7.06 7.49 -15.54
N PHE A 333 -7.28 8.15 -14.41
CA PHE A 333 -8.52 8.06 -13.63
C PHE A 333 -9.32 9.36 -13.73
N ASN A 334 -10.62 9.23 -13.98
CA ASN A 334 -11.57 10.33 -14.03
C ASN A 334 -12.88 9.88 -13.35
N PRO A 335 -13.27 10.47 -12.21
CA PRO A 335 -14.44 10.03 -11.44
C PRO A 335 -15.79 10.29 -12.13
N GLU A 336 -15.85 11.14 -13.16
CA GLU A 336 -17.07 11.32 -13.97
C GLU A 336 -17.29 10.15 -14.95
N LYS A 337 -16.22 9.39 -15.25
CA LYS A 337 -16.23 8.29 -16.24
C LYS A 337 -16.04 6.92 -15.62
N GLY A 338 -15.50 6.85 -14.40
CA GLY A 338 -15.15 5.61 -13.70
C GLY A 338 -15.58 5.63 -12.24
N SER A 339 -15.62 4.46 -11.62
CA SER A 339 -16.05 4.31 -10.23
C SER A 339 -14.84 4.22 -9.30
N PHE A 340 -14.62 5.26 -8.49
CA PHE A 340 -13.57 5.24 -7.45
C PHE A 340 -13.64 3.98 -6.58
N ALA A 341 -14.83 3.64 -6.07
CA ALA A 341 -15.04 2.50 -5.18
C ALA A 341 -14.70 1.13 -5.83
N LYS A 342 -14.78 1.01 -7.15
CA LYS A 342 -14.51 -0.24 -7.89
C LYS A 342 -13.14 -0.28 -8.55
N GLU A 343 -12.59 0.87 -8.92
CA GLU A 343 -11.39 0.95 -9.77
C GLU A 343 -10.14 1.39 -9.00
N ILE A 344 -10.29 2.18 -7.94
CA ILE A 344 -9.17 2.78 -7.23
C ILE A 344 -9.16 2.35 -5.77
N ALA A 345 -10.28 2.51 -5.05
CA ALA A 345 -10.40 2.23 -3.62
C ALA A 345 -9.91 0.83 -3.21
N PRO A 346 -10.09 -0.25 -3.99
CA PRO A 346 -9.61 -1.59 -3.60
C PRO A 346 -8.12 -1.83 -3.87
N ALA A 347 -7.39 -0.91 -4.49
CA ALA A 347 -5.96 -1.09 -4.76
C ALA A 347 -5.13 -0.96 -3.48
N ARG A 348 -4.39 -2.02 -3.14
CA ARG A 348 -3.66 -2.10 -1.87
C ARG A 348 -2.28 -1.48 -1.95
N SER A 349 -1.83 -1.00 -0.80
CA SER A 349 -0.47 -0.54 -0.62
C SER A 349 0.53 -1.65 -0.84
N PHE A 350 1.76 -1.27 -1.16
CA PHE A 350 2.78 -2.21 -1.57
C PHE A 350 4.14 -1.77 -1.09
N ASN A 351 4.96 -2.75 -0.71
CA ASN A 351 6.34 -2.49 -0.36
C ASN A 351 7.22 -3.71 -0.66
N THR A 352 8.49 -3.41 -0.77
CA THR A 352 9.58 -4.37 -0.89
C THR A 352 9.88 -4.93 0.49
N PHE A 353 10.13 -6.24 0.57
CA PHE A 353 10.52 -6.86 1.83
C PHE A 353 11.78 -6.21 2.41
N GLU A 354 12.80 -5.95 1.58
CA GLU A 354 14.06 -5.36 2.03
C GLU A 354 13.83 -4.01 2.72
N ASN A 355 12.87 -3.25 2.21
CA ASN A 355 12.49 -1.96 2.76
C ASN A 355 11.68 -2.09 4.06
N ILE A 356 10.78 -3.06 4.15
CA ILE A 356 10.07 -3.39 5.40
C ILE A 356 11.08 -3.81 6.48
N GLU A 357 11.99 -4.73 6.15
CA GLU A 357 13.02 -5.23 7.07
C GLU A 357 13.94 -4.10 7.55
N MET A 358 14.37 -3.23 6.63
CA MET A 358 15.19 -2.08 6.97
C MET A 358 14.46 -1.10 7.88
N ALA A 359 13.19 -0.78 7.57
CA ALA A 359 12.38 0.13 8.37
C ALA A 359 12.12 -0.42 9.78
N GLN A 360 11.90 -1.73 9.92
CA GLN A 360 11.73 -2.41 11.21
C GLN A 360 13.03 -2.40 12.02
N LYS A 361 14.18 -2.70 11.39
CA LYS A 361 15.51 -2.63 12.05
C LYS A 361 15.83 -1.23 12.57
N LEU A 362 15.38 -0.19 11.87
CA LEU A 362 15.53 1.20 12.28
C LEU A 362 14.49 1.64 13.33
N GLY A 363 13.57 0.75 13.74
CA GLY A 363 12.49 1.06 14.69
C GLY A 363 11.50 2.09 14.16
N LYS A 364 11.49 2.37 12.85
CA LYS A 364 10.62 3.37 12.22
C LYS A 364 9.20 2.85 12.00
N VAL A 365 9.05 1.52 11.94
CA VAL A 365 7.79 0.84 11.62
C VAL A 365 7.70 -0.48 12.40
N GLY A 366 6.48 -0.91 12.70
CA GLY A 366 6.14 -2.10 13.48
C GLY A 366 5.75 -3.29 12.60
N GLY A 367 4.86 -4.15 13.11
CA GLY A 367 4.48 -5.41 12.46
C GLY A 367 3.29 -5.37 11.50
N GLY A 368 2.71 -4.19 11.21
CA GLY A 368 1.42 -4.07 10.50
C GLY A 368 1.41 -4.49 9.03
N TYR A 369 2.58 -4.69 8.41
CA TYR A 369 2.73 -4.88 6.96
C TYR A 369 2.14 -6.17 6.40
N LEU A 370 2.06 -7.27 7.18
CA LEU A 370 1.75 -8.59 6.62
C LEU A 370 0.32 -8.65 6.06
N HIS A 371 -0.59 -7.95 6.73
CA HIS A 371 -2.01 -7.96 6.42
C HIS A 371 -2.44 -6.73 5.62
N SER A 372 -1.58 -5.71 5.52
CA SER A 372 -1.93 -4.40 4.95
C SER A 372 -1.17 -4.06 3.66
N HIS A 373 -0.27 -4.91 3.16
CA HIS A 373 0.54 -4.59 1.98
C HIS A 373 0.70 -5.78 1.04
N ILE A 374 0.83 -5.49 -0.25
CA ILE A 374 1.44 -6.36 -1.23
C ILE A 374 2.96 -6.34 -0.98
N ILE A 375 3.52 -7.48 -0.60
CA ILE A 375 4.94 -7.64 -0.30
C ILE A 375 5.63 -8.23 -1.52
N MET A 376 6.70 -7.55 -1.95
CA MET A 376 7.54 -7.99 -3.06
C MET A 376 8.92 -8.40 -2.59
N TYR A 377 9.44 -9.50 -3.12
CA TYR A 377 10.80 -9.98 -2.86
C TYR A 377 11.34 -10.65 -4.13
N GLU A 378 12.61 -10.39 -4.47
CA GLU A 378 13.29 -10.97 -5.64
C GLU A 378 12.47 -10.92 -6.95
N GLY A 379 11.82 -9.80 -7.21
CA GLY A 379 11.08 -9.58 -8.46
C GLY A 379 9.72 -10.28 -8.54
N LYS A 380 9.19 -10.79 -7.41
CA LYS A 380 7.88 -11.43 -7.31
C LYS A 380 7.04 -10.84 -6.19
N VAL A 381 5.72 -10.94 -6.32
CA VAL A 381 4.80 -10.74 -5.20
C VAL A 381 4.74 -12.05 -4.41
N ILE A 382 4.90 -12.00 -3.09
CA ILE A 382 5.11 -13.21 -2.27
C ILE A 382 3.95 -13.56 -1.34
N ASN A 383 3.10 -12.61 -0.97
CA ASN A 383 2.07 -12.82 0.05
C ASN A 383 0.62 -12.83 -0.47
N THR A 384 0.37 -12.42 -1.71
CA THR A 384 -0.98 -12.32 -2.28
C THR A 384 -0.94 -12.30 -3.80
N GLU A 385 -2.07 -12.60 -4.44
CA GLU A 385 -2.32 -12.22 -5.83
C GLU A 385 -2.75 -10.76 -5.94
N LEU A 386 -2.54 -10.15 -7.11
CA LEU A 386 -3.00 -8.79 -7.40
C LEU A 386 -4.50 -8.79 -7.71
N ARG A 387 -5.22 -7.79 -7.19
CA ARG A 387 -6.64 -7.52 -7.50
C ARG A 387 -6.81 -6.97 -8.91
N TYR A 388 -5.78 -6.26 -9.40
CA TYR A 388 -5.73 -5.70 -10.74
C TYR A 388 -4.32 -5.90 -11.33
N PRO A 389 -4.17 -6.12 -12.64
CA PRO A 389 -2.85 -6.17 -13.27
C PRO A 389 -2.03 -4.88 -13.05
N ASP A 390 -2.71 -3.76 -12.92
CA ASP A 390 -2.19 -2.40 -12.71
C ASP A 390 -2.46 -1.89 -11.27
N GLU A 391 -2.53 -2.79 -10.28
CA GLU A 391 -2.86 -2.44 -8.87
C GLU A 391 -1.89 -1.41 -8.27
N PHE A 392 -0.61 -1.42 -8.66
CA PHE A 392 0.40 -0.51 -8.11
C PHE A 392 0.15 0.95 -8.52
N VAL A 393 -0.12 1.23 -9.80
CA VAL A 393 -0.46 2.59 -10.24
C VAL A 393 -1.82 3.04 -9.70
N ARG A 394 -2.80 2.14 -9.59
CA ARG A 394 -4.10 2.44 -8.95
C ARG A 394 -3.93 2.89 -7.51
N HIS A 395 -3.07 2.21 -6.76
CA HIS A 395 -2.78 2.59 -5.38
C HIS A 395 -2.07 3.95 -5.30
N LYS A 396 -1.10 4.22 -6.18
CA LYS A 396 -0.46 5.55 -6.21
C LYS A 396 -1.43 6.67 -6.58
N ILE A 397 -2.44 6.40 -7.41
CA ILE A 397 -3.55 7.34 -7.65
C ILE A 397 -4.41 7.50 -6.39
N LEU A 398 -4.70 6.43 -5.65
CA LEU A 398 -5.42 6.48 -4.36
C LEU A 398 -4.69 7.40 -3.36
N ASP A 399 -3.39 7.21 -3.17
CA ASP A 399 -2.55 8.06 -2.32
C ASP A 399 -2.62 9.54 -2.75
N MET A 400 -2.44 9.79 -4.06
CA MET A 400 -2.49 11.13 -4.64
C MET A 400 -3.82 11.83 -4.36
N ILE A 401 -4.95 11.15 -4.50
CA ILE A 401 -6.27 11.73 -4.23
C ILE A 401 -6.38 12.17 -2.77
N GLY A 402 -5.89 11.34 -1.84
CA GLY A 402 -5.90 11.64 -0.41
C GLY A 402 -5.03 12.83 -0.06
N ASP A 403 -3.79 12.84 -0.57
CA ASP A 403 -2.85 13.93 -0.33
C ASP A 403 -3.34 15.25 -0.91
N LEU A 404 -3.89 15.25 -2.12
CA LEU A 404 -4.45 16.45 -2.75
C LEU A 404 -5.59 17.06 -1.92
N TYR A 405 -6.36 16.23 -1.21
CA TYR A 405 -7.46 16.71 -0.38
C TYR A 405 -7.01 17.47 0.88
N LEU A 406 -5.72 17.36 1.25
CA LEU A 406 -5.11 18.23 2.26
C LEU A 406 -5.12 19.71 1.85
N LEU A 407 -5.36 20.03 0.58
CA LEU A 407 -5.59 21.42 0.16
C LEU A 407 -6.79 22.05 0.87
N GLY A 408 -7.75 21.25 1.32
CA GLY A 408 -9.02 21.69 1.92
C GLY A 408 -10.09 22.06 0.90
N PHE A 409 -9.81 21.88 -0.39
CA PHE A 409 -10.74 22.10 -1.50
C PHE A 409 -10.64 20.94 -2.48
N SER A 410 -11.75 20.57 -3.10
CA SER A 410 -11.72 19.73 -4.31
C SER A 410 -11.03 20.50 -5.44
N ILE A 411 -10.40 19.77 -6.37
CA ILE A 411 -9.67 20.36 -7.49
C ILE A 411 -10.47 20.21 -8.78
N ARG A 412 -10.55 21.28 -9.56
CA ARG A 412 -10.97 21.26 -10.96
C ARG A 412 -9.75 21.52 -11.84
N GLY A 413 -9.23 20.46 -12.42
CA GLY A 413 -7.97 20.42 -13.15
C GLY A 413 -7.53 18.99 -13.42
N ARG A 414 -6.51 18.83 -14.27
CA ARG A 414 -5.85 17.55 -14.49
C ARG A 414 -4.55 17.53 -13.71
N ILE A 415 -4.30 16.44 -13.00
CA ILE A 415 -3.04 16.15 -12.35
C ILE A 415 -2.27 15.17 -13.23
N VAL A 416 -1.01 15.45 -13.52
CA VAL A 416 -0.13 14.57 -14.29
C VAL A 416 1.09 14.24 -13.45
N ALA A 417 1.34 12.95 -13.28
CA ALA A 417 2.34 12.41 -12.37
C ALA A 417 3.23 11.38 -13.06
N ASN A 418 4.54 11.45 -12.85
CA ASN A 418 5.48 10.41 -13.23
C ASN A 418 6.37 10.07 -12.03
N MET A 419 6.31 8.82 -11.59
CA MET A 419 7.21 8.27 -10.55
C MET A 419 7.16 9.04 -9.20
N THR A 420 6.00 9.57 -8.84
CA THR A 420 5.83 10.47 -7.69
C THR A 420 5.63 9.72 -6.37
N SER A 421 6.08 10.35 -5.28
CA SER A 421 5.92 9.90 -3.88
C SER A 421 5.00 10.86 -3.10
N HIS A 422 4.65 10.54 -1.85
CA HIS A 422 3.93 11.47 -0.97
C HIS A 422 4.63 12.83 -0.83
N GLY A 423 5.97 12.87 -0.88
CA GLY A 423 6.73 14.12 -0.84
C GLY A 423 6.43 15.02 -2.04
N TYR A 424 6.31 14.45 -3.24
CA TYR A 424 5.90 15.19 -4.44
C TYR A 424 4.45 15.67 -4.30
N ASN A 425 3.55 14.81 -3.83
CA ASN A 425 2.14 15.15 -3.64
C ASN A 425 1.98 16.35 -2.70
N GLN A 426 2.62 16.30 -1.53
CA GLN A 426 2.61 17.37 -0.54
C GLN A 426 3.24 18.66 -1.08
N ALA A 427 4.31 18.56 -1.88
CA ALA A 427 4.92 19.71 -2.54
C ALA A 427 3.97 20.38 -3.55
N LEU A 428 3.24 19.58 -4.35
CA LEU A 428 2.20 20.13 -5.23
C LEU A 428 1.08 20.81 -4.44
N VAL A 429 0.61 20.21 -3.33
CA VAL A 429 -0.41 20.84 -2.48
C VAL A 429 0.09 22.16 -1.90
N ALA A 430 1.38 22.25 -1.53
CA ALA A 430 1.99 23.50 -1.10
C ALA A 430 2.00 24.55 -2.23
N CYS A 431 2.40 24.17 -3.45
CA CYS A 431 2.32 25.06 -4.62
C CYS A 431 0.90 25.58 -4.86
N LEU A 432 -0.10 24.69 -4.84
CA LEU A 432 -1.51 25.03 -5.00
C LEU A 432 -1.98 26.00 -3.91
N TYR A 433 -1.65 25.71 -2.65
CA TYR A 433 -1.99 26.57 -1.52
C TYR A 433 -1.38 27.97 -1.68
N HIS A 434 -0.11 28.07 -2.02
CA HIS A 434 0.55 29.36 -2.26
C HIS A 434 -0.06 30.14 -3.43
N ALA A 435 -0.43 29.46 -4.53
CA ALA A 435 -1.10 30.07 -5.67
C ALA A 435 -2.52 30.59 -5.34
N ILE A 436 -3.23 29.92 -4.44
CA ILE A 436 -4.54 30.40 -3.94
C ILE A 436 -4.35 31.69 -3.12
N GLN A 437 -3.34 31.72 -2.25
CA GLN A 437 -3.05 32.88 -1.39
C GLN A 437 -2.57 34.10 -2.19
N SER A 438 -1.82 33.90 -3.28
CA SER A 438 -1.36 35.00 -4.14
C SER A 438 -2.49 35.60 -4.98
N SER A 439 -3.52 34.82 -5.31
CA SER A 439 -4.69 35.27 -6.07
C SER A 439 -5.73 36.02 -5.22
N SER A 440 -5.61 35.95 -3.89
CA SER A 440 -6.47 36.65 -2.92
C SER A 440 -5.95 38.04 -2.52
N ARG A 441 -4.80 38.44 -3.04
CA ARG A 441 -4.19 39.77 -2.88
C ARG A 441 -4.35 40.56 -4.17
#